data_AF-A0A6N8ZCE7-F1
#
_entry.id   AF-A0A6N8ZCE7-F1
#
_cell.length_a   1.000
_cell.length_b   1.000
_cell.length_c   1.000
_cell.angle_alpha   90.00
_cell.angle_beta   90.00
_cell.angle_gamma   90.00
#
_symmetry.space_group_name_H-M   'P 1'
#
loop_
_entity.id
_entity.type
_entity.pdbx_description
1 polymer ?
#
loop_
_entity_poly.entity_id
_entity_poly.type
_entity_poly.pdbx_seq_one_letter_code
_entity_poly.pdbx_strand_id
1 'polypeptide(L)'
;MHVRVDALGNPLRCILTGGQEHDITQAPGLIAGYESQYVIADKGYDARSFRQSILERSMTPVIPPRSNRKAPHEYDVHLYRERHLAECFINKMKQYRRVFSRFEKLDARYLAFLNFAGTLI
;
A
#
# COMPACT_ATOMS: atom_id res chain seq x y z
N MET A 1 7.95 1.88 4.37
CA MET A 1 7.81 1.71 2.91
C MET A 1 6.39 1.29 2.67
N HIS A 2 5.66 2.11 1.95
CA HIS A 2 4.31 1.83 1.53
C HIS A 2 4.35 1.59 0.03
N VAL A 3 3.64 0.59 -0.44
CA VAL A 3 3.60 0.23 -1.85
C VAL A 3 2.17 0.15 -2.31
N ARG A 4 1.94 0.62 -3.53
CA ARG A 4 0.76 0.31 -4.33
C ARG A 4 1.16 -0.63 -5.45
N VAL A 5 0.39 -1.69 -5.63
CA VAL A 5 0.47 -2.59 -6.78
C VAL A 5 -0.81 -2.52 -7.60
N ASP A 6 -0.75 -2.90 -8.87
CA ASP A 6 -1.93 -3.13 -9.71
C ASP A 6 -2.57 -4.50 -9.41
N ALA A 7 -3.63 -4.84 -10.15
CA ALA A 7 -4.35 -6.11 -10.03
C ALA A 7 -3.56 -7.34 -10.51
N LEU A 8 -2.39 -7.15 -11.11
CA LEU A 8 -1.47 -8.22 -11.52
C LEU A 8 -0.26 -8.34 -10.59
N GLY A 9 -0.16 -7.48 -9.57
CA GLY A 9 0.95 -7.43 -8.62
C GLY A 9 2.15 -6.60 -9.07
N ASN A 10 2.03 -5.81 -10.15
CA ASN A 10 3.09 -4.93 -10.61
C ASN A 10 3.15 -3.66 -9.74
N PRO A 11 4.34 -3.18 -9.35
CA PRO A 11 4.45 -1.98 -8.54
C PRO A 11 4.09 -0.72 -9.32
N LEU A 12 3.20 0.11 -8.77
CA LEU A 12 2.81 1.39 -9.33
C LEU A 12 3.43 2.58 -8.58
N ARG A 13 3.61 2.46 -7.26
CA ARG A 13 4.18 3.53 -6.44
C ARG A 13 4.77 2.99 -5.16
N CYS A 14 5.98 3.45 -4.85
CA CYS A 14 6.64 3.24 -3.56
C CYS A 14 6.81 4.58 -2.86
N ILE A 15 6.36 4.67 -1.60
CA ILE A 15 6.58 5.83 -0.73
C ILE A 15 7.41 5.40 0.46
N LEU A 16 8.46 6.19 0.74
CA LEU A 16 9.31 6.03 1.90
C LEU A 16 8.90 6.98 3.02
N THR A 17 8.98 6.45 4.23
CA THR A 17 8.67 7.14 5.47
C THR A 17 9.63 6.68 6.56
N GLY A 18 9.80 7.55 7.56
CA GLY A 18 10.48 7.18 8.79
C GLY A 18 9.72 6.04 9.48
N GLY A 19 10.44 5.16 10.19
CA GLY A 19 9.84 3.97 10.83
C GLY A 19 8.81 4.27 11.93
N GLN A 20 8.64 5.52 12.33
CA GLN A 20 7.69 5.99 13.35
C GLN A 20 6.42 6.60 12.74
N GLU A 21 6.32 6.72 11.41
CA GLU A 21 5.13 7.29 10.78
C GLU A 21 4.00 6.26 10.67
N HIS A 22 2.79 6.71 10.97
CA HIS A 22 1.60 5.89 10.78
C HIS A 22 1.30 5.67 9.30
N ASP A 23 1.05 4.41 8.91
CA ASP A 23 0.75 4.04 7.52
C ASP A 23 -0.34 4.89 6.85
N ILE A 24 -1.31 5.36 7.64
CA ILE A 24 -2.45 6.13 7.14
C ILE A 24 -2.05 7.48 6.53
N THR A 25 -0.94 8.09 6.96
CA THR A 25 -0.52 9.41 6.46
C THR A 25 -0.15 9.35 4.98
N GLN A 26 0.33 8.19 4.53
CA GLN A 26 0.79 7.98 3.16
C GLN A 26 -0.29 7.41 2.24
N ALA A 27 -1.39 6.92 2.80
CA ALA A 27 -2.46 6.29 2.05
C ALA A 27 -3.04 7.19 0.94
N PRO A 28 -3.34 8.49 1.18
CA PRO A 28 -3.78 9.39 0.12
C PRO A 28 -2.71 9.55 -0.98
N GLY A 29 -1.44 9.61 -0.59
CA GLY A 29 -0.30 9.68 -1.49
C GLY A 29 -0.16 8.44 -2.37
N LEU A 30 -0.53 7.25 -1.90
CA LEU A 30 -0.52 6.02 -2.71
C LEU A 30 -1.62 6.03 -3.78
N ILE A 31 -2.77 6.64 -3.49
CA ILE A 31 -3.91 6.63 -4.42
C ILE A 31 -3.93 7.80 -5.42
N ALA A 32 -3.19 8.87 -5.14
CA ALA A 32 -3.23 10.09 -5.94
C ALA A 32 -2.78 9.89 -7.39
N GLY A 33 -3.62 10.31 -8.35
CA GLY A 33 -3.31 10.31 -9.79
C GLY A 33 -3.55 8.96 -10.48
N TYR A 34 -4.18 8.01 -9.81
CA TYR A 34 -4.54 6.72 -10.37
C TYR A 34 -6.05 6.51 -10.29
N GLU A 35 -6.61 5.84 -11.29
CA GLU A 35 -8.00 5.39 -11.32
C GLU A 35 -8.06 3.88 -11.10
N SER A 36 -9.07 3.41 -10.35
CA SER A 36 -9.33 1.98 -10.16
C SER A 36 -10.79 1.76 -9.77
N GLN A 37 -11.33 0.56 -9.95
CA GLN A 37 -12.67 0.24 -9.46
C GLN A 37 -12.66 0.01 -7.94
N TYR A 38 -11.60 -0.65 -7.46
CA TYR A 38 -11.44 -1.04 -6.06
C TYR A 38 -10.10 -0.55 -5.52
N VAL A 39 -10.07 -0.28 -4.22
CA VAL A 39 -8.85 0.00 -3.45
C VAL A 39 -8.81 -0.97 -2.28
N ILE A 40 -7.89 -1.93 -2.35
CA ILE A 40 -7.68 -2.93 -1.32
C ILE A 40 -6.53 -2.46 -0.44
N ALA A 41 -6.75 -2.43 0.87
CA ALA A 41 -5.70 -2.08 1.82
C ALA A 41 -5.88 -2.81 3.14
N ASP A 42 -4.78 -3.00 3.87
CA ASP A 42 -4.81 -3.64 5.18
C ASP A 42 -5.64 -2.84 6.19
N LYS A 43 -6.08 -3.51 7.24
CA LYS A 43 -6.82 -2.94 8.38
C LYS A 43 -6.16 -1.69 9.00
N GLY A 44 -4.83 -1.57 8.89
CA GLY A 44 -4.08 -0.38 9.31
C GLY A 44 -4.52 0.90 8.58
N TYR A 45 -5.05 0.79 7.36
CA TYR A 45 -5.55 1.90 6.55
C TYR A 45 -7.02 2.24 6.80
N ASP A 46 -7.70 1.59 7.75
CA ASP A 46 -9.08 1.95 8.12
C ASP A 46 -9.13 3.29 8.87
N ALA A 47 -9.23 4.37 8.10
CA ALA A 47 -9.60 5.69 8.58
C ALA A 47 -10.79 6.22 7.79
N ARG A 48 -11.68 6.95 8.49
CA ARG A 48 -12.88 7.53 7.89
C ARG A 48 -12.52 8.49 6.73
N SER A 49 -11.54 9.36 6.95
CA SER A 49 -11.07 10.33 5.95
C SER A 49 -10.52 9.64 4.70
N PHE A 50 -9.75 8.57 4.85
CA PHE A 50 -9.19 7.83 3.71
C PHE A 50 -10.25 7.06 2.94
N ARG A 51 -11.18 6.39 3.61
CA ARG A 51 -12.32 5.74 2.93
C ARG A 51 -13.16 6.75 2.17
N GLN A 52 -13.39 7.92 2.75
CA GLN A 52 -14.14 8.99 2.10
C GLN A 52 -13.41 9.52 0.86
N SER A 53 -12.09 9.73 0.91
CA SER A 53 -11.33 10.19 -0.25
C SER A 53 -11.27 9.15 -1.39
N ILE A 54 -11.37 7.86 -1.08
CA ILE A 54 -11.53 6.79 -2.08
C ILE A 54 -12.91 6.91 -2.77
N LEU A 55 -13.97 7.09 -1.99
CA LEU A 55 -15.34 7.23 -2.51
C LEU A 55 -15.52 8.50 -3.36
N GLU A 56 -14.93 9.63 -2.93
CA GLU A 56 -14.93 10.89 -3.69
C GLU A 56 -14.25 10.77 -5.05
N ARG A 57 -13.38 9.78 -5.23
CA ARG A 57 -12.73 9.43 -6.50
C ARG A 57 -13.48 8.36 -7.29
N SER A 58 -14.73 8.05 -6.92
CA SER A 58 -15.56 7.00 -7.52
C SER A 58 -14.94 5.59 -7.47
N MET A 59 -14.08 5.34 -6.47
CA MET A 59 -13.49 4.03 -6.19
C MET A 59 -14.19 3.38 -5.00
N THR A 60 -14.15 2.04 -4.93
CA THR A 60 -14.73 1.29 -3.81
C THR A 60 -13.65 0.85 -2.81
N PRO A 61 -13.70 1.27 -1.53
CA PRO A 61 -12.73 0.84 -0.52
C PRO A 61 -13.02 -0.58 -0.02
N VAL A 62 -12.05 -1.48 -0.17
CA VAL A 62 -12.07 -2.86 0.37
C VAL A 62 -11.04 -2.94 1.49
N ILE A 63 -11.42 -2.40 2.64
CA ILE A 63 -10.55 -2.26 3.82
C ILE A 63 -11.30 -2.81 5.04
N PRO A 64 -10.77 -3.84 5.72
CA PRO A 64 -11.41 -4.38 6.91
C PRO A 64 -11.50 -3.34 8.03
N PRO A 65 -12.60 -3.28 8.78
CA PRO A 65 -12.73 -2.36 9.91
C PRO A 65 -11.74 -2.71 11.03
N ARG A 66 -11.20 -1.69 11.71
CA ARG A 66 -10.42 -1.85 12.95
C ARG A 66 -11.27 -2.50 14.05
N SER A 67 -10.64 -3.31 14.91
CA SER A 67 -11.35 -4.04 15.98
C SER A 67 -11.97 -3.13 17.04
N ASN A 68 -11.44 -1.91 17.21
CA ASN A 68 -11.94 -0.91 18.14
C ASN A 68 -12.96 0.06 17.51
N ARG A 69 -13.40 -0.17 16.28
CA ARG A 69 -14.35 0.69 15.59
C ARG A 69 -15.75 0.48 16.17
N LYS A 70 -16.38 1.56 16.65
CA LYS A 70 -17.73 1.55 17.26
C LYS A 70 -18.83 1.09 16.29
N ALA A 71 -18.71 1.46 15.02
CA ALA A 71 -19.63 1.08 13.96
C ALA A 71 -18.83 0.45 12.80
N PRO A 72 -18.63 -0.89 12.82
CA PRO A 72 -17.98 -1.62 11.73
C PRO A 72 -18.75 -1.47 10.43
N HIS A 73 -18.03 -1.43 9.31
CA HIS A 73 -18.63 -1.43 7.97
C HIS A 73 -18.39 -2.77 7.28
N GLU A 74 -19.27 -3.10 6.35
CA GLU A 74 -19.09 -4.25 5.46
C GLU A 74 -18.01 -3.98 4.42
N TYR A 75 -17.33 -5.04 4.01
CA TYR A 75 -16.32 -5.04 2.97
C TYR A 75 -16.36 -6.38 2.24
N ASP A 76 -15.94 -6.40 0.98
CA ASP A 76 -15.86 -7.64 0.21
C ASP A 76 -14.68 -8.50 0.69
N VAL A 77 -14.98 -9.57 1.41
CA VAL A 77 -14.00 -10.50 1.98
C VAL A 77 -13.29 -11.30 0.89
N HIS A 78 -13.95 -11.60 -0.22
CA HIS A 78 -13.36 -12.34 -1.33
C HIS A 78 -12.34 -11.46 -2.04
N LEU A 79 -12.74 -10.24 -2.39
CA LEU A 79 -11.85 -9.29 -3.04
C LEU A 79 -10.69 -8.87 -2.13
N TYR A 80 -10.90 -8.81 -0.81
CA TYR A 80 -9.81 -8.55 0.15
C TYR A 80 -8.68 -9.59 0.09
N ARG A 81 -8.93 -10.83 -0.37
CA ARG A 81 -7.89 -11.86 -0.53
C ARG A 81 -6.83 -11.46 -1.56
N GLU A 82 -7.19 -10.63 -2.55
CA GLU A 82 -6.27 -10.14 -3.59
C GLU A 82 -5.15 -9.26 -3.03
N ARG A 83 -5.23 -8.82 -1.75
CA ARG A 83 -4.10 -8.17 -1.06
C ARG A 83 -2.82 -9.01 -1.07
N HIS A 84 -2.95 -10.34 -1.23
CA HIS A 84 -1.83 -11.26 -1.41
C HIS A 84 -0.86 -10.82 -2.52
N LEU A 85 -1.34 -10.17 -3.58
CA LEU A 85 -0.46 -9.65 -4.65
C LEU A 85 0.53 -8.62 -4.12
N ALA A 86 0.10 -7.72 -3.24
CA ALA A 86 0.98 -6.76 -2.58
C ALA A 86 1.96 -7.46 -1.62
N GLU A 87 1.51 -8.48 -0.90
CA GLU A 87 2.37 -9.29 -0.01
C GLU A 87 3.44 -10.04 -0.80
N CYS A 88 3.08 -10.65 -1.93
CA CYS A 88 3.99 -11.31 -2.86
C CYS A 88 5.05 -10.33 -3.40
N PHE A 89 4.62 -9.15 -3.83
CA PHE A 89 5.55 -8.11 -4.28
C PHE A 89 6.55 -7.74 -3.18
N ILE A 90 6.07 -7.46 -1.96
CA ILE A 90 6.93 -7.13 -0.82
C ILE A 90 7.89 -8.29 -0.50
N ASN A 91 7.41 -9.54 -0.57
CA ASN A 91 8.25 -10.71 -0.33
C ASN A 91 9.35 -10.86 -1.38
N LYS A 92 9.06 -10.64 -2.67
CA LYS A 92 10.08 -10.58 -3.73
C LYS A 92 11.08 -9.46 -3.48
N MET A 93 10.62 -8.26 -3.10
CA MET A 93 11.49 -7.13 -2.75
C MET A 93 12.47 -7.46 -1.61
N LYS A 94 12.04 -8.26 -0.63
CA LYS A 94 12.90 -8.71 0.48
C LYS A 94 13.99 -9.70 0.06
N GLN A 95 13.90 -10.33 -1.12
CA GLN A 95 14.97 -11.21 -1.62
C GLN A 95 16.22 -10.40 -2.03
N TYR A 96 16.04 -9.13 -2.40
CA TYR A 96 17.15 -8.24 -2.70
C TYR A 96 17.80 -7.76 -1.40
N ARG A 97 18.93 -8.37 -1.02
CA ARG A 97 19.64 -8.08 0.23
C ARG A 97 19.86 -6.58 0.50
N ARG A 98 20.22 -5.81 -0.54
CA ARG A 98 20.44 -4.34 -0.43
C ARG A 98 19.17 -3.59 -0.03
N VAL A 99 18.01 -4.02 -0.55
CA VAL A 99 16.69 -3.48 -0.21
C VAL A 99 16.32 -3.92 1.20
N PHE A 100 16.32 -5.22 1.47
CA PHE A 100 15.90 -5.77 2.77
C PHE A 100 16.65 -5.16 3.94
N SER A 101 17.98 -5.13 3.88
CA SER A 101 18.82 -4.62 4.95
C SER A 101 18.97 -3.09 4.95
N ARG A 102 18.35 -2.38 4.00
CA ARG A 102 18.44 -0.91 3.85
C ARG A 102 19.88 -0.38 3.92
N PHE A 103 20.74 -0.83 3.00
CA PHE A 103 22.15 -0.44 3.01
C PHE A 103 22.38 1.05 2.77
N GLU A 104 21.45 1.72 2.09
CA GLU A 104 21.59 3.12 1.76
C GLU A 104 21.22 4.02 2.94
N LYS A 105 22.13 4.93 3.29
CA LYS A 105 21.91 5.92 4.35
C LYS A 105 20.98 7.07 3.95
N LEU A 106 20.93 7.37 2.65
CA LEU A 106 20.10 8.44 2.10
C LEU A 106 18.81 7.87 1.52
N ASP A 107 17.68 8.45 1.90
CA ASP A 107 16.36 8.02 1.44
C ASP A 107 16.23 8.04 -0.09
N ALA A 108 16.80 9.05 -0.75
CA ALA A 108 16.80 9.14 -2.21
C ALA A 108 17.53 7.96 -2.88
N ARG A 109 18.65 7.50 -2.30
CA ARG A 109 19.40 6.33 -2.83
C ARG A 109 18.64 5.04 -2.54
N TYR A 110 18.07 4.92 -1.35
CA TYR A 110 17.24 3.77 -1.01
C TYR A 110 16.03 3.67 -1.95
N LEU A 111 15.35 4.78 -2.22
CA LEU A 111 14.22 4.86 -3.15
C LEU A 111 14.62 4.47 -4.57
N ALA A 112 15.79 4.92 -5.04
CA ALA A 112 16.31 4.54 -6.36
C ALA A 112 16.50 3.01 -6.47
N PHE A 113 17.09 2.37 -5.46
CA PHE A 113 17.22 0.91 -5.44
C PHE A 113 15.88 0.18 -5.28
N LEU A 114 14.92 0.74 -4.55
CA LEU A 114 13.56 0.20 -4.48
C LEU A 114 12.89 0.21 -5.85
N ASN A 115 12.95 1.34 -6.56
CA ASN A 115 12.37 1.45 -7.89
C ASN A 115 13.08 0.50 -8.86
N PHE A 116 14.42 0.45 -8.82
CA PHE A 116 15.20 -0.49 -9.64
C PHE A 116 14.82 -1.94 -9.37
N ALA A 117 14.78 -2.39 -8.11
CA ALA A 117 14.35 -3.74 -7.77
C ALA A 117 12.91 -4.01 -8.21
N GLY A 118 12.02 -3.02 -8.06
CA GLY A 118 10.63 -3.11 -8.49
C GLY A 118 10.47 -3.31 -10.00
N THR A 119 11.37 -2.76 -10.83
CA THR A 119 11.35 -2.98 -12.29
C THR A 119 11.79 -4.39 -12.72
N LEU A 120 12.42 -5.15 -11.82
CA LEU A 120 12.91 -6.51 -12.09
C LEU A 120 11.93 -7.60 -11.64
N ILE A 121 10.82 -7.21 -11.01
CA ILE A 121 9.81 -8.10 -10.40
C ILE A 121 8.58 -8.23 -11.29
#